data_AF-A0A942TP36-F1
#
_entry.id   AF-A0A942TP36-F1
#
_cell.length_a   1.000
_cell.length_b   1.000
_cell.length_c   1.000
_cell.angle_alpha   90.00
_cell.angle_beta   90.00
_cell.angle_gamma   90.00
#
_symmetry.space_group_name_H-M   'P 1'
#
loop_
_entity.id
_entity.type
_entity.pdbx_description
1 polymer ?
#
loop_
_entity_poly.entity_id
_entity_poly.type
_entity_poly.pdbx_seq_one_letter_code
_entity_poly.pdbx_strand_id
1 'polypeptide(L)' 'MTVFTNVKATLASAKAIQSEFSRLAQITKDQEASAIFHECMMEIDDVIHDLQQRIEFMKAEELQYRNS' A
#
# COMPACT_ATOMS: atom_id res chain seq x y z
N MET A 1 -6.96 18.81 4.76
CA MET A 1 -6.37 17.48 4.92
C MET A 1 -4.88 17.66 5.13
N THR A 2 -4.30 17.09 6.18
CA THR A 2 -2.85 17.17 6.39
C THR A 2 -2.14 16.18 5.47
N VAL A 3 -0.85 16.39 5.22
CA VAL A 3 -0.02 15.44 4.46
C VAL A 3 -0.12 14.03 5.06
N PHE A 4 -0.18 13.91 6.39
CA PHE A 4 -0.36 12.63 7.08
C PHE A 4 -1.67 11.91 6.72
N THR A 5 -2.80 12.64 6.66
CA THR A 5 -4.08 12.06 6.20
C THR A 5 -4.00 11.59 4.77
N ASN A 6 -3.32 12.34 3.89
CA ASN A 6 -3.15 11.96 2.49
C ASN A 6 -2.32 10.67 2.37
N VAL A 7 -1.20 10.55 3.08
CA VAL A 7 -0.36 9.33 3.06
C VAL A 7 -1.14 8.11 3.56
N LYS A 8 -1.95 8.26 4.62
CA LYS A 8 -2.85 7.18 5.10
C LYS A 8 -3.90 6.77 4.08
N ALA A 9 -4.51 7.74 3.39
CA ALA A 9 -5.48 7.45 2.34
C ALA A 9 -4.82 6.71 1.17
N THR A 10 -3.62 7.13 0.75
CA THR A 10 -2.83 6.44 -0.27
C THR A 10 -2.49 5.01 0.13
N LEU A 11 -2.08 4.76 1.38
CA LEU A 11 -1.86 3.41 1.89
C LEU A 11 -3.13 2.54 1.79
N ALA A 12 -4.29 3.09 2.14
CA ALA A 12 -5.55 2.37 2.04
C ALA A 12 -5.88 2.01 0.57
N SER A 13 -5.68 2.95 -0.35
CA SER A 13 -5.86 2.70 -1.78
C SER A 13 -4.88 1.65 -2.32
N ALA A 14 -3.60 1.70 -1.94
CA ALA A 14 -2.61 0.71 -2.35
C ALA A 14 -2.98 -0.72 -1.89
N LYS A 15 -3.44 -0.87 -0.64
CA LYS A 15 -3.92 -2.16 -0.11
C LYS A 15 -5.16 -2.68 -0.84
N ALA A 16 -6.08 -1.77 -1.21
CA ALA A 16 -7.25 -2.15 -2.01
C ALA A 16 -6.84 -2.64 -3.40
N ILE A 17 -5.88 -1.97 -4.05
CA ILE A 17 -5.34 -2.39 -5.35
C ILE A 17 -4.64 -3.75 -5.25
N GLN A 18 -3.81 -3.98 -4.23
CA GLN A 18 -3.16 -5.28 -3.99
C GLN A 18 -4.19 -6.41 -3.87
N SER A 19 -5.25 -6.17 -3.10
CA SER A 19 -6.34 -7.14 -2.93
C SER A 19 -7.07 -7.42 -4.25
N GLU A 20 -7.23 -6.40 -5.08
CA GLU A 20 -7.86 -6.53 -6.40
C GLU A 20 -6.96 -7.30 -7.38
N PHE A 21 -5.64 -7.08 -7.38
CA PHE A 21 -4.70 -7.92 -8.15
C PHE A 21 -4.75 -9.38 -7.72
N SER A 22 -4.77 -9.66 -6.41
CA SER A 22 -4.93 -11.02 -5.90
C SER A 22 -6.24 -11.66 -6.38
N ARG A 23 -7.35 -10.91 -6.32
CA ARG A 23 -8.65 -11.36 -6.81
C ARG A 23 -8.61 -11.64 -8.31
N LEU A 24 -8.05 -10.75 -9.12
CA LEU A 24 -7.94 -10.89 -10.57
C LEU A 24 -7.07 -12.09 -10.98
N ALA A 25 -5.97 -12.32 -10.26
CA ALA A 25 -5.12 -13.49 -10.46
C ALA A 25 -5.88 -14.81 -10.24
N GLN A 26 -6.82 -14.84 -9.27
CA GLN A 26 -7.62 -16.01 -8.94
C GLN A 26 -8.78 -16.26 -9.91
N ILE A 27 -9.45 -15.21 -10.40
CA ILE A 27 -10.65 -15.36 -11.24
C ILE A 27 -10.35 -15.44 -12.74
N THR A 28 -9.15 -15.06 -13.14
CA THR A 28 -8.69 -15.09 -14.53
C THR A 28 -8.45 -16.53 -14.99
N LYS A 29 -8.90 -16.84 -16.20
CA LYS A 29 -8.70 -18.16 -16.84
C LYS A 29 -7.40 -18.26 -17.64
N ASP A 30 -6.87 -17.11 -18.05
CA ASP A 30 -5.63 -17.02 -18.80
C ASP A 30 -4.43 -17.12 -17.83
N GLN A 31 -3.57 -18.10 -18.06
CA GLN A 31 -2.46 -18.38 -17.15
C GLN A 31 -1.41 -17.26 -17.13
N GLU A 32 -1.18 -16.60 -18.27
CA GLU A 32 -0.24 -15.49 -18.38
C GLU A 32 -0.77 -14.27 -17.64
N ALA A 33 -2.04 -13.92 -17.83
CA ALA A 33 -2.67 -12.82 -17.11
C ALA A 33 -2.73 -13.09 -15.58
N SER A 34 -2.97 -14.34 -15.17
CA SER A 34 -2.91 -14.72 -13.75
C SER A 34 -1.52 -14.48 -13.14
N ALA A 35 -0.45 -14.84 -13.87
CA ALA A 35 0.92 -14.60 -13.46
C ALA A 35 1.23 -13.09 -13.37
N ILE A 36 0.83 -12.30 -14.38
CA ILE A 36 1.02 -10.85 -14.38
C ILE A 36 0.32 -10.19 -13.18
N PHE A 37 -0.93 -10.55 -12.88
CA PHE A 37 -1.61 -10.00 -11.71
C PHE A 37 -0.93 -10.39 -10.39
N HIS A 38 -0.38 -11.61 -10.31
CA HIS A 38 0.40 -12.01 -9.14
C HIS A 38 1.68 -11.19 -8.99
N GLU A 39 2.41 -10.95 -10.09
CA GLU A 39 3.59 -10.09 -10.09
C GLU A 39 3.25 -8.66 -9.67
N CYS A 40 2.19 -8.05 -10.23
CA CYS A 40 1.72 -6.72 -9.81
C CYS A 40 1.36 -6.66 -8.32
N MET A 41 0.79 -7.75 -7.77
CA MET A 41 0.50 -7.85 -6.32
C MET A 41 1.78 -7.82 -5.48
N MET A 42 2.87 -8.42 -5.96
CA MET A 42 4.17 -8.38 -5.28
C MET A 42 4.83 -7.00 -5.41
N GLU A 43 4.81 -6.38 -6.59
CA GLU A 43 5.39 -5.04 -6.79
C GLU A 43 4.71 -3.97 -5.92
N ILE A 44 3.38 -4.02 -5.78
CA ILE A 44 2.66 -3.07 -4.93
C ILE A 44 2.88 -3.32 -3.44
N ASP A 45 3.34 -4.52 -3.05
CA ASP A 45 3.65 -4.84 -1.65
C ASP A 45 4.83 -3.99 -1.15
N ASP A 46 5.84 -3.76 -1.98
CA ASP A 46 6.97 -2.88 -1.66
C ASP A 46 6.49 -1.43 -1.43
N VAL A 47 5.58 -0.94 -2.28
CA VAL A 47 4.98 0.39 -2.13
C VAL A 47 4.18 0.50 -0.82
N ILE A 48 3.44 -0.55 -0.46
CA ILE A 48 2.69 -0.62 0.80
C ILE A 48 3.65 -0.55 2.00
N HIS A 49 4.77 -1.29 1.95
CA HIS A 49 5.78 -1.27 2.99
C HIS A 49 6.39 0.12 3.18
N ASP A 50 6.77 0.80 2.09
CA ASP A 50 7.32 2.16 2.14
C ASP A 50 6.33 3.17 2.74
N LEU A 51 5.05 3.08 2.36
CA LEU A 51 3.99 3.94 2.90
C LEU A 51 3.77 3.68 4.40
N GLN A 52 3.86 2.42 4.85
CA GLN A 52 3.77 2.08 6.27
C GLN A 52 4.94 2.67 7.05
N GLN A 53 6.18 2.50 6.57
CA GLN A 53 7.36 3.10 7.20
C GLN A 53 7.24 4.62 7.28
N ARG A 54 6.76 5.26 6.21
CA ARG A 54 6.55 6.71 6.20
C ARG A 54 5.53 7.17 7.24
N ILE A 55 4.44 6.42 7.42
CA ILE A 55 3.43 6.73 8.43
C ILE A 55 4.02 6.62 9.84
N GLU A 56 4.80 5.58 10.13
CA GLU A 56 5.45 5.43 11.44
C GLU A 56 6.46 6.54 11.72
N PHE A 57 7.27 6.93 10.72
CA PHE A 57 8.16 8.08 10.83
C PHE A 57 7.40 9.38 11.17
N MET A 58 6.31 9.67 10.44
CA MET A 58 5.51 10.88 10.68
C MET A 58 4.85 10.88 12.07
N LYS A 59 4.41 9.71 12.57
CA LYS A 59 3.89 9.59 13.95
C LYS A 59 4.97 9.89 14.99
N ALA A 60 6.20 9.40 14.77
CA ALA A 60 7.31 9.64 15.68
C ALA A 60 7.66 11.14 15.76
N GLU A 61 7.73 11.81 14.60
CA GLU A 61 7.95 13.26 14.53
C GLU A 61 6.84 14.02 15.27
N GLU A 62 5.56 13.72 15.03
CA GLU A 62 4.45 14.39 15.73
C GLU A 62 4.51 14.20 17.26
N LEU A 63 4.92 13.02 17.74
CA LEU A 63 5.12 12.77 19.18
C LEU A 63 6.29 13.59 19.73
N GLN A 64 7.39 13.68 19.00
CA GLN A 64 8.56 14.47 19.40
C GLN A 64 8.22 15.96 19.50
N TYR A 65 7.51 16.52 18.51
CA TYR A 65 7.06 17.91 18.54
C TYR A 65 6.10 18.20 19.71
N ARG A 66 5.25 17.24 20.09
CA ARG A 66 4.32 17.40 21.23
C ARG A 66 4.99 17.32 22.59
N ASN A 67 6.18 16.72 22.68
CA ASN A 67 6.95 16.57 23.90
C ASN A 67 8.04 17.65 24.08
N SER A 68 8.09 18.63 23.17
CA SER A 68 9.01 19.78 23.18
C SER A 68 8.31 21.03 23.71
#